data_AF-K6FGA6-F1
#
_entry.id   AF-K6FGA6-F1
#
_cell.length_a   1.000
_cell.length_b   1.000
_cell.length_c   1.000
_cell.angle_alpha   90.00
_cell.angle_beta   90.00
_cell.angle_gamma   90.00
#
_symmetry.space_group_name_H-M   'P 1'
#
loop_
_entity.id
_entity.type
_entity.pdbx_description
1 polymer ?
#
loop_
_entity_poly.entity_id
_entity_poly.type
_entity_poly.pdbx_seq_one_letter_code
_entity_poly.pdbx_strand_id
1 'polypeptide(L)'
;MRQTISSVSDVKKMIEAGRKLLLAGEEDALHQLPKGDWIAGTIPYFISRDHGGMVSRELLCATDITDLVTSIEIVAYDQNSLARVYTEGPKHGFSFIVIPAMSKTHLSFALNAPNYKDFGIRPLIGWIAGVHLSDLGKKTPKVINGITGDVLEEGALVLQAQLPEGKVAEIGIVNLFEQGAGDVLTFTTDDFSATDVMVNGEKRNFAAYIIKNKLDTKLPLVADYYGALVNISFQDVDEVEG
;
A
#
# COMPACT_ATOMS: atom_id res chain seq x y z
N MET A 1 -16.14 -1.98 7.36
CA MET A 1 -15.97 -1.68 5.92
C MET A 1 -16.50 -2.85 5.13
N ARG A 2 -17.12 -2.65 3.97
CA ARG A 2 -17.59 -3.76 3.12
C ARG A 2 -16.80 -3.78 1.82
N GLN A 3 -16.02 -4.84 1.62
CA GLN A 3 -15.24 -5.04 0.40
C GLN A 3 -15.98 -5.98 -0.55
N THR A 4 -16.00 -5.65 -1.84
CA THR A 4 -16.57 -6.47 -2.91
C THR A 4 -15.69 -6.40 -4.16
N ILE A 5 -15.62 -7.51 -4.90
CA ILE A 5 -15.13 -7.49 -6.28
C ILE A 5 -16.33 -7.18 -7.17
N SER A 6 -16.22 -6.15 -8.01
CA SER A 6 -17.36 -5.58 -8.75
C SER A 6 -16.98 -5.21 -10.16
N SER A 7 -17.96 -5.28 -11.07
CA SER A 7 -17.78 -4.76 -12.43
C SER A 7 -17.67 -3.23 -12.41
N VAL A 8 -17.05 -2.66 -13.44
CA VAL A 8 -17.03 -1.19 -13.64
C VAL A 8 -18.46 -0.61 -13.62
N SER A 9 -19.42 -1.29 -14.24
CA SER A 9 -20.83 -0.88 -14.28
C SER A 9 -21.46 -0.80 -12.88
N ASP A 10 -21.15 -1.76 -12.00
CA ASP A 10 -21.70 -1.75 -10.64
C ASP A 10 -21.04 -0.69 -9.77
N VAL A 11 -19.74 -0.45 -9.93
CA VAL A 11 -19.04 0.65 -9.24
C VAL A 11 -19.58 2.01 -9.70
N LYS A 12 -19.91 2.18 -10.99
CA LYS A 12 -20.60 3.40 -11.48
C LYS A 12 -21.91 3.67 -10.74
N LYS A 13 -22.75 2.65 -10.57
CA LYS A 13 -24.01 2.77 -9.81
C LYS A 13 -23.76 3.16 -8.35
N MET A 14 -22.70 2.63 -7.72
CA MET A 14 -22.32 3.02 -6.36
C MET A 14 -21.91 4.50 -6.30
N ILE A 15 -21.12 4.98 -7.26
CA ILE A 15 -20.71 6.39 -7.34
C ILE A 15 -21.93 7.30 -7.56
N GLU A 16 -22.83 6.94 -8.47
CA GLU A 16 -24.08 7.66 -8.74
C GLU A 16 -25.00 7.70 -7.52
N ALA A 17 -24.98 6.67 -6.68
CA ALA A 17 -25.68 6.64 -5.39
C ALA A 17 -24.99 7.45 -4.27
N GLY A 18 -23.92 8.18 -4.58
CA GLY A 18 -23.19 9.02 -3.62
C GLY A 18 -22.37 8.23 -2.59
N ARG A 19 -22.00 6.98 -2.91
CA ARG A 19 -21.21 6.15 -2.01
C ARG A 19 -19.76 6.65 -1.95
N LYS A 20 -19.16 6.51 -0.77
CA LYS A 20 -17.77 6.84 -0.46
C LYS A 20 -16.92 5.59 -0.59
N LEU A 21 -16.03 5.56 -1.58
CA LEU A 21 -15.36 4.32 -2.01
C LEU A 21 -13.83 4.42 -1.95
N LEU A 22 -13.22 3.32 -1.53
CA LEU A 22 -11.78 3.07 -1.69
C LEU A 22 -11.64 1.98 -2.76
N LEU A 23 -10.97 2.31 -3.86
CA LEU A 23 -10.96 1.48 -5.06
C LEU A 23 -9.56 0.98 -5.42
N ALA A 24 -9.51 -0.22 -5.97
CA ALA A 24 -8.33 -0.83 -6.58
C ALA A 24 -8.72 -1.46 -7.91
N GLY A 25 -7.91 -1.28 -8.95
CA GLY A 25 -8.21 -1.77 -10.29
C GLY A 25 -7.12 -1.52 -11.31
N GLU A 26 -7.28 -2.05 -12.51
CA GLU A 26 -6.39 -1.69 -13.63
C GLU A 26 -6.73 -0.28 -14.15
N GLU A 27 -5.74 0.40 -14.73
CA GLU A 27 -5.82 1.78 -15.20
C GLU A 27 -7.03 2.00 -16.15
N ASP A 28 -7.23 1.13 -17.13
CA ASP A 28 -8.30 1.24 -18.12
C ASP A 28 -9.69 1.04 -17.48
N ALA A 29 -9.78 0.20 -16.45
CA ALA A 29 -11.03 -0.01 -15.71
C ALA A 29 -11.38 1.20 -14.83
N LEU A 30 -10.38 1.80 -14.17
CA LEU A 30 -10.56 2.97 -13.30
C LEU A 30 -10.90 4.23 -14.10
N HIS A 31 -10.30 4.43 -15.28
CA HIS A 31 -10.57 5.59 -16.14
C HIS A 31 -12.01 5.66 -16.66
N GLN A 32 -12.73 4.55 -16.63
CA GLN A 32 -14.13 4.52 -17.05
C GLN A 32 -15.08 5.11 -16.00
N LEU A 33 -14.64 5.30 -14.75
CA LEU A 33 -15.49 5.73 -13.65
C LEU A 33 -15.80 7.24 -13.72
N PRO A 34 -17.04 7.66 -13.42
CA PRO A 34 -17.36 9.07 -13.26
C PRO A 34 -16.72 9.64 -11.99
N LYS A 35 -16.61 10.97 -11.93
CA LYS A 35 -16.19 11.66 -10.72
C LYS A 35 -17.16 11.40 -9.57
N GLY A 36 -16.64 11.39 -8.34
CA GLY A 36 -17.41 11.22 -7.11
C GLY A 36 -16.52 11.07 -5.88
N ASP A 37 -17.12 10.65 -4.78
CA ASP A 37 -16.49 10.54 -3.47
C ASP A 37 -15.60 9.28 -3.35
N TRP A 38 -14.53 9.19 -4.14
CA TRP A 38 -13.67 8.00 -4.12
C TRP A 38 -12.19 8.31 -4.33
N ILE A 39 -11.34 7.41 -3.85
CA ILE A 39 -9.90 7.38 -4.09
C ILE A 39 -9.54 6.02 -4.68
N ALA A 40 -8.60 5.98 -5.63
CA ALA A 40 -8.14 4.72 -6.21
C ALA A 40 -6.62 4.64 -6.34
N GLY A 41 -6.12 3.41 -6.35
CA GLY A 41 -4.79 3.08 -6.88
C GLY A 41 -4.89 2.05 -7.99
N THR A 42 -3.93 2.04 -8.90
CA THR A 42 -3.81 0.96 -9.87
C THR A 42 -3.29 -0.29 -9.16
N ILE A 43 -3.92 -1.45 -9.38
CA ILE A 43 -3.42 -2.79 -9.08
C ILE A 43 -4.43 -3.82 -9.65
N PRO A 44 -3.99 -4.87 -10.36
CA PRO A 44 -4.90 -5.91 -10.85
C PRO A 44 -5.02 -7.11 -9.89
N TYR A 45 -4.34 -7.09 -8.75
CA TYR A 45 -4.28 -8.19 -7.77
C TYR A 45 -5.21 -7.90 -6.60
N PHE A 46 -6.10 -8.83 -6.29
CA PHE A 46 -7.08 -8.70 -5.21
C PHE A 46 -7.08 -9.94 -4.32
N ILE A 47 -7.59 -9.78 -3.10
CA ILE A 47 -7.99 -10.90 -2.25
C ILE A 47 -9.51 -10.82 -2.13
N SER A 48 -10.20 -11.89 -2.51
CA SER A 48 -11.64 -12.02 -2.33
C SER A 48 -11.95 -13.14 -1.34
N ARG A 49 -13.07 -13.02 -0.64
CA ARG A 49 -13.53 -14.05 0.30
C ARG A 49 -13.79 -15.40 -0.39
N ASP A 50 -14.31 -15.36 -1.61
CA ASP A 50 -14.81 -16.56 -2.30
C ASP A 50 -13.72 -17.25 -3.15
N HIS A 51 -12.72 -16.52 -3.62
CA HIS A 51 -11.68 -17.05 -4.52
C HIS A 51 -10.26 -16.94 -3.97
N GLY A 52 -10.07 -16.37 -2.77
CA GLY A 52 -8.75 -16.04 -2.25
C GLY A 52 -8.04 -15.00 -3.14
N GLY A 53 -6.73 -15.16 -3.32
CA GLY A 53 -5.95 -14.30 -4.21
C GLY A 53 -6.36 -14.46 -5.67
N MET A 54 -6.62 -13.35 -6.35
CA MET A 54 -7.04 -13.34 -7.76
C MET A 54 -6.41 -12.18 -8.54
N VAL A 55 -6.41 -12.31 -9.87
CA VAL A 55 -5.94 -11.27 -10.80
C VAL A 55 -7.08 -10.92 -11.75
N SER A 56 -7.36 -9.64 -11.93
CA SER A 56 -8.30 -9.17 -12.94
C SER A 56 -7.89 -7.80 -13.47
N ARG A 57 -8.06 -7.60 -14.79
CA ARG A 57 -7.89 -6.30 -15.46
C ARG A 57 -9.22 -5.60 -15.74
N GLU A 58 -10.33 -6.26 -15.48
CA GLU A 58 -11.68 -5.77 -15.83
C GLU A 58 -12.54 -5.48 -14.60
N LEU A 59 -12.28 -6.19 -13.50
CA LEU A 59 -12.98 -6.02 -12.23
C LEU A 59 -12.24 -5.05 -11.33
N LEU A 60 -13.01 -4.41 -10.45
CA LEU A 60 -12.52 -3.50 -9.43
C LEU A 60 -12.75 -4.12 -8.05
N CYS A 61 -11.78 -3.95 -7.15
CA CYS A 61 -12.00 -4.17 -5.73
C CYS A 61 -12.50 -2.87 -5.11
N ALA A 62 -13.75 -2.87 -4.65
CA ALA A 62 -14.38 -1.71 -4.05
C ALA A 62 -14.60 -1.94 -2.55
N THR A 63 -14.10 -1.02 -1.74
CA THR A 63 -14.38 -0.96 -0.31
C THR A 63 -15.29 0.23 -0.03
N ASP A 64 -16.52 -0.06 0.38
CA ASP A 64 -17.51 0.96 0.74
C ASP A 64 -17.37 1.33 2.21
N ILE A 65 -17.19 2.63 2.46
CA ILE A 65 -17.04 3.22 3.79
C ILE A 65 -18.18 4.18 4.13
N THR A 66 -19.19 4.33 3.26
CA THR A 66 -20.24 5.36 3.37
C THR A 66 -20.93 5.36 4.73
N ASP A 67 -21.33 4.19 5.22
CA ASP A 67 -22.12 4.08 6.45
C ASP A 67 -21.27 4.14 7.72
N LEU A 68 -19.94 4.31 7.58
CA LEU A 68 -18.98 4.40 8.68
C LEU A 68 -18.53 5.82 8.96
N VAL A 69 -18.67 6.72 7.97
CA VAL A 69 -18.05 8.05 7.99
C VAL A 69 -19.11 9.12 7.83
N THR A 70 -18.88 10.28 8.44
CA THR A 70 -19.77 11.45 8.29
C THR A 70 -19.38 12.31 7.10
N SER A 71 -18.08 12.40 6.81
CA SER A 71 -17.54 13.12 5.66
C SER A 71 -16.19 12.55 5.24
N ILE A 72 -15.78 12.87 4.02
CA ILE A 72 -14.45 12.60 3.51
C ILE A 72 -13.83 13.86 2.90
N GLU A 73 -12.51 13.93 2.90
CA GLU A 73 -11.71 14.87 2.12
C GLU A 73 -10.59 14.08 1.43
N ILE A 74 -10.11 14.52 0.25
CA ILE A 74 -8.96 13.91 -0.41
C ILE A 74 -7.87 14.95 -0.57
N VAL A 75 -6.72 14.69 0.05
CA VAL A 75 -5.56 15.58 0.04
C VAL A 75 -4.42 14.92 -0.71
N ALA A 76 -3.76 15.68 -1.58
CA ALA A 76 -2.56 15.23 -2.27
C ALA A 76 -1.31 15.69 -1.50
N TYR A 77 -0.35 14.78 -1.36
CA TYR A 77 0.97 15.04 -0.80
C TYR A 77 2.05 14.68 -1.83
N ASP A 78 3.15 15.41 -1.79
CA ASP A 78 4.39 15.10 -2.48
C ASP A 78 5.49 14.73 -1.47
N GLN A 79 6.69 14.42 -1.97
CA GLN A 79 7.85 14.08 -1.14
C GLN A 79 8.15 15.12 -0.04
N ASN A 80 7.85 16.40 -0.26
CA ASN A 80 8.19 17.49 0.66
C ASN A 80 7.08 17.78 1.67
N SER A 81 5.85 17.39 1.37
CA SER A 81 4.68 17.65 2.21
C SER A 81 4.20 16.44 2.98
N LEU A 82 4.60 15.22 2.58
CA LEU A 82 4.13 13.97 3.18
C LEU A 82 4.39 13.84 4.68
N ALA A 83 5.44 14.49 5.19
CA ALA A 83 5.74 14.52 6.63
C ALA A 83 4.61 15.10 7.49
N ARG A 84 3.65 15.82 6.87
CA ARG A 84 2.47 16.39 7.54
C ARG A 84 1.28 15.44 7.63
N VAL A 85 1.31 14.26 6.99
CA VAL A 85 0.16 13.34 6.89
C VAL A 85 -0.48 12.99 8.24
N TYR A 86 0.33 12.77 9.27
CA TYR A 86 -0.17 12.49 10.63
C TYR A 86 -0.64 13.74 11.35
N THR A 87 -0.02 14.90 11.10
CA THR A 87 -0.39 16.18 11.73
C THR A 87 -1.65 16.81 11.12
N GLU A 88 -1.99 16.46 9.88
CA GLU A 88 -3.13 16.97 9.12
C GLU A 88 -4.30 15.98 9.02
N GLY A 89 -4.12 14.70 9.36
CA GLY A 89 -5.20 13.71 9.35
C GLY A 89 -6.39 14.05 10.27
N PRO A 90 -7.53 13.36 10.17
CA PRO A 90 -8.71 13.70 10.96
C PRO A 90 -8.47 13.46 12.46
N LYS A 91 -8.91 14.40 13.32
CA LYS A 91 -8.81 14.25 14.78
C LYS A 91 -9.73 13.17 15.34
N HIS A 92 -10.88 12.95 14.70
CA HIS A 92 -11.88 11.93 15.06
C HIS A 92 -12.18 11.12 13.80
N GLY A 93 -11.25 10.24 13.43
CA GLY A 93 -11.32 9.59 12.13
C GLY A 93 -10.16 8.67 11.83
N PHE A 94 -9.99 8.40 10.55
CA PHE A 94 -8.81 7.71 10.01
C PHE A 94 -8.45 8.28 8.64
N SER A 95 -7.20 8.10 8.25
CA SER A 95 -6.71 8.40 6.91
C SER A 95 -6.50 7.11 6.12
N PHE A 96 -6.84 7.14 4.84
CA PHE A 96 -6.54 6.09 3.87
C PHE A 96 -5.59 6.62 2.79
N ILE A 97 -4.34 6.15 2.79
CA ILE A 97 -3.30 6.59 1.85
C ILE A 97 -3.10 5.59 0.72
N VAL A 98 -2.92 6.11 -0.49
CA VAL A 98 -2.43 5.34 -1.65
C VAL A 98 -1.26 6.08 -2.28
N ILE A 99 -0.17 5.36 -2.55
CA ILE A 99 1.06 5.92 -3.13
C ILE A 99 1.47 5.06 -4.33
N PRO A 100 1.83 5.61 -5.50
CA PRO A 100 2.42 4.85 -6.60
C PRO A 100 3.74 4.17 -6.20
N ALA A 101 3.88 2.86 -6.44
CA ALA A 101 5.12 2.14 -6.17
C ALA A 101 6.31 2.77 -6.90
N MET A 102 7.46 2.75 -6.22
CA MET A 102 8.74 3.29 -6.69
C MET A 102 8.74 4.80 -7.03
N SER A 103 7.69 5.54 -6.68
CA SER A 103 7.72 7.01 -6.72
C SER A 103 8.62 7.58 -5.63
N LYS A 104 9.11 8.81 -5.80
CA LYS A 104 9.95 9.48 -4.78
C LYS A 104 9.22 9.60 -3.44
N THR A 105 7.92 9.88 -3.49
CA THR A 105 7.04 9.93 -2.32
C THR A 105 6.94 8.57 -1.62
N HIS A 106 6.81 7.47 -2.37
CA HIS A 106 6.84 6.11 -1.80
C HIS A 106 8.16 5.81 -1.07
N LEU A 107 9.30 6.05 -1.74
CA LEU A 107 10.61 5.81 -1.14
C LEU A 107 10.83 6.66 0.11
N SER A 108 10.45 7.95 0.04
CA SER A 108 10.51 8.87 1.18
C SER A 108 9.65 8.40 2.35
N PHE A 109 8.41 7.95 2.09
CA PHE A 109 7.53 7.45 3.14
C PHE A 109 8.11 6.20 3.81
N ALA A 110 8.55 5.22 3.02
CA ALA A 110 9.05 3.95 3.53
C ALA A 110 10.26 4.15 4.46
N LEU A 111 11.16 5.07 4.13
CA LEU A 111 12.38 5.32 4.90
C LEU A 111 12.15 6.28 6.08
N ASN A 112 11.21 7.23 5.96
CA ASN A 112 11.13 8.34 6.91
C ASN A 112 9.84 8.39 7.73
N ALA A 113 8.81 7.61 7.42
CA ALA A 113 7.52 7.69 8.10
C ALA A 113 7.61 7.59 9.63
N PRO A 114 8.40 6.67 10.22
CA PRO A 114 8.56 6.59 11.69
C PRO A 114 9.10 7.87 12.33
N ASN A 115 9.82 8.71 11.57
CA ASN A 115 10.40 9.96 12.03
C ASN A 115 9.47 11.17 11.84
N TYR A 116 8.30 10.99 11.22
CA TYR A 116 7.35 12.08 11.02
C TYR A 116 6.71 12.50 12.33
N LYS A 117 6.41 13.80 12.42
CA LYS A 117 5.72 14.35 13.59
C LYS A 117 4.36 13.67 13.75
N ASP A 118 4.01 13.33 14.99
CA ASP A 118 2.78 12.65 15.37
C ASP A 118 2.61 11.24 14.74
N PHE A 119 3.70 10.60 14.32
CA PHE A 119 3.69 9.22 13.82
C PHE A 119 2.95 8.28 14.79
N GLY A 120 2.03 7.49 14.25
CA GLY A 120 1.22 6.54 15.01
C GLY A 120 0.13 7.15 15.90
N ILE A 121 0.05 8.48 16.03
CA ILE A 121 -0.99 9.14 16.85
C ILE A 121 -2.35 9.12 16.16
N ARG A 122 -2.38 9.36 14.84
CA ARG A 122 -3.62 9.32 14.04
C ARG A 122 -3.67 8.06 13.19
N PRO A 123 -4.80 7.33 13.18
CA PRO A 123 -4.93 6.13 12.36
C PRO A 123 -4.67 6.41 10.88
N LEU A 124 -3.65 5.76 10.32
CA LEU A 124 -3.32 5.79 8.91
C LEU A 124 -3.24 4.34 8.39
N ILE A 125 -4.12 4.01 7.46
CA ILE A 125 -4.09 2.74 6.72
C ILE A 125 -3.93 3.04 5.24
N GLY A 126 -3.51 2.06 4.46
CA GLY A 126 -3.28 2.30 3.05
C GLY A 126 -2.52 1.19 2.38
N TRP A 127 -2.16 1.42 1.13
CA TRP A 127 -1.41 0.47 0.32
C TRP A 127 -0.67 1.18 -0.80
N ILE A 128 0.27 0.47 -1.41
CA ILE A 128 1.10 0.99 -2.50
C ILE A 128 0.52 0.51 -3.84
N ALA A 129 0.18 1.45 -4.71
CA ALA A 129 -0.32 1.16 -6.04
C ALA A 129 0.75 0.48 -6.90
N GLY A 130 0.33 -0.47 -7.74
CA GLY A 130 1.20 -1.25 -8.61
C GLY A 130 0.61 -1.42 -10.02
N VAL A 131 1.28 -2.25 -10.80
CA VAL A 131 0.83 -2.70 -12.12
C VAL A 131 0.93 -4.22 -12.19
N HIS A 132 0.42 -4.82 -13.26
CA HIS A 132 0.65 -6.24 -13.49
C HIS A 132 2.15 -6.52 -13.66
N LEU A 133 2.66 -7.67 -13.18
CA LEU A 133 4.09 -8.00 -13.27
C LEU A 133 4.63 -7.99 -14.71
N SER A 134 3.82 -8.39 -15.70
CA SER A 134 4.19 -8.33 -17.14
C SER A 134 4.42 -6.90 -17.67
N ASP A 135 3.93 -5.91 -16.94
CA ASP A 135 3.91 -4.50 -17.32
C ASP A 135 4.94 -3.69 -16.52
N LEU A 136 5.72 -4.35 -15.65
CA LEU A 136 6.87 -3.74 -14.98
C LEU A 136 7.85 -3.17 -16.01
N GLY A 137 8.29 -1.93 -15.76
CA GLY A 137 9.13 -1.16 -16.69
C GLY A 137 8.41 -0.64 -17.94
N LYS A 138 7.12 -0.97 -18.15
CA LYS A 138 6.32 -0.54 -19.30
C LYS A 138 5.20 0.42 -18.92
N LYS A 139 4.55 0.19 -17.78
CA LYS A 139 3.53 1.06 -17.19
C LYS A 139 3.99 1.52 -15.81
N THR A 140 3.63 2.75 -15.46
CA THR A 140 3.81 3.32 -14.12
C THR A 140 2.56 3.12 -13.28
N PRO A 141 2.69 2.74 -11.99
CA PRO A 141 1.57 2.76 -11.06
C PRO A 141 1.00 4.18 -10.93
N LYS A 142 -0.31 4.26 -10.68
CA LYS A 142 -1.02 5.53 -10.57
C LYS A 142 -1.98 5.53 -9.40
N VAL A 143 -2.26 6.71 -8.88
CA VAL A 143 -3.37 6.96 -7.96
C VAL A 143 -4.30 8.00 -8.54
N ILE A 144 -5.59 7.89 -8.24
CA ILE A 144 -6.64 8.70 -8.87
C ILE A 144 -7.50 9.34 -7.78
N ASN A 145 -7.67 10.65 -7.89
CA ASN A 145 -8.61 11.41 -7.07
C ASN A 145 -9.97 11.39 -7.76
N GLY A 146 -10.94 10.66 -7.20
CA GLY A 146 -12.27 10.55 -7.76
C GLY A 146 -13.06 11.86 -7.77
N ILE A 147 -12.75 12.81 -6.88
CA ILE A 147 -13.47 14.09 -6.82
C ILE A 147 -13.06 14.97 -7.99
N THR A 148 -11.75 15.09 -8.25
CA THR A 148 -11.21 15.98 -9.28
C THR A 148 -11.04 15.28 -10.63
N GLY A 149 -10.84 13.96 -10.63
CA GLY A 149 -10.40 13.17 -11.77
C GLY A 149 -8.89 13.18 -12.01
N ASP A 150 -8.11 13.83 -11.12
CA ASP A 150 -6.66 13.93 -11.28
C ASP A 150 -5.99 12.57 -11.09
N VAL A 151 -4.95 12.34 -11.87
CA VAL A 151 -4.17 11.10 -11.88
C VAL A 151 -2.72 11.43 -11.58
N LEU A 152 -2.14 10.75 -10.60
CA LEU A 152 -0.78 10.98 -10.14
C LEU A 152 0.07 9.72 -10.30
N GLU A 153 1.24 9.87 -10.93
CA GLU A 153 2.33 8.88 -10.98
C GLU A 153 3.38 9.13 -9.90
N GLU A 154 3.38 10.33 -9.31
CA GLU A 154 4.25 10.76 -8.23
C GLU A 154 3.40 11.48 -7.19
N GLY A 155 3.73 11.31 -5.91
CA GLY A 155 2.94 11.83 -4.80
C GLY A 155 2.14 10.73 -4.11
N ALA A 156 1.26 11.15 -3.20
CA ALA A 156 0.33 10.29 -2.48
C ALA A 156 -1.03 10.96 -2.45
N LEU A 157 -2.09 10.17 -2.58
CA LEU A 157 -3.44 10.63 -2.28
C LEU A 157 -3.85 10.06 -0.93
N VAL A 158 -4.40 10.92 -0.08
CA VAL A 158 -4.85 10.57 1.26
C VAL A 158 -6.31 10.96 1.39
N LEU A 159 -7.19 9.97 1.52
CA LEU A 159 -8.57 10.18 1.90
C LEU A 159 -8.63 10.31 3.43
N GLN A 160 -9.07 11.46 3.92
CA GLN A 160 -9.30 11.72 5.33
C GLN A 160 -10.78 11.50 5.64
N ALA A 161 -11.08 10.47 6.44
CA ALA A 161 -12.45 10.09 6.80
C ALA A 161 -12.78 10.50 8.23
N GLN A 162 -13.82 11.32 8.40
CA GLN A 162 -14.35 11.67 9.73
C GLN A 162 -15.32 10.58 10.20
N LEU A 163 -15.20 10.18 11.45
CA LEU A 163 -16.12 9.23 12.08
C LEU A 163 -17.23 9.96 12.84
N PRO A 164 -18.41 9.33 13.01
CA PRO A 164 -19.43 9.82 13.93
C PRO A 164 -18.92 9.92 15.37
N GLU A 165 -19.55 10.77 16.17
CA GLU A 165 -19.25 10.89 17.61
C GLU A 165 -19.40 9.54 18.32
N GLY A 166 -18.50 9.26 19.28
CA GLY A 166 -18.48 8.01 20.03
C GLY A 166 -17.95 6.80 19.24
N LYS A 167 -17.40 7.00 18.03
CA LYS A 167 -16.69 5.98 17.26
C LYS A 167 -15.20 6.26 17.21
N VAL A 168 -14.40 5.19 17.25
CA VAL A 168 -12.94 5.24 17.13
C VAL A 168 -12.53 4.21 16.08
N ALA A 169 -11.53 4.56 15.25
CA ALA A 169 -10.89 3.61 14.35
C ALA A 169 -9.77 2.88 15.09
N GLU A 170 -9.82 1.55 15.06
CA GLU A 170 -8.75 0.68 15.54
C GLU A 170 -8.11 -0.02 14.34
N ILE A 171 -6.78 0.07 14.25
CA ILE A 171 -6.01 -0.56 13.17
C ILE A 171 -5.42 -1.86 13.73
N GLY A 172 -5.70 -2.96 13.06
CA GLY A 172 -5.06 -4.24 13.31
C GLY A 172 -4.21 -4.67 12.12
N ILE A 173 -3.15 -5.43 12.39
CA ILE A 173 -2.36 -6.11 11.38
C ILE A 173 -2.69 -7.59 11.47
N VAL A 174 -3.03 -8.20 10.34
CA VAL A 174 -3.09 -9.66 10.21
C VAL A 174 -1.82 -10.08 9.49
N ASN A 175 -0.85 -10.60 10.26
CA ASN A 175 0.36 -11.20 9.70
C ASN A 175 0.21 -12.72 9.69
N LEU A 176 0.39 -13.34 8.51
CA LEU A 176 0.31 -14.79 8.33
C LEU A 176 1.69 -15.47 8.46
N PHE A 177 2.76 -14.69 8.55
CA PHE A 177 4.13 -15.17 8.59
C PHE A 177 4.75 -14.93 9.95
N GLU A 178 5.59 -15.88 10.36
CA GLU A 178 6.37 -15.83 11.59
C GLU A 178 7.85 -15.98 11.24
N GLN A 179 8.73 -15.58 12.16
CA GLN A 179 10.16 -15.80 12.01
C GLN A 179 10.47 -17.30 12.05
N GLY A 180 11.29 -17.75 11.09
CA GLY A 180 11.86 -19.09 11.12
C GLY A 180 13.02 -19.20 12.11
N ALA A 181 13.49 -20.43 12.34
CA ALA A 181 14.68 -20.71 13.16
C ALA A 181 16.02 -20.55 12.39
N GLY A 182 16.02 -19.73 11.33
CA GLY A 182 17.16 -19.54 10.44
C GLY A 182 18.21 -18.57 11.00
N ASP A 183 19.19 -18.25 10.17
CA ASP A 183 20.22 -17.26 10.52
C ASP A 183 19.63 -15.86 10.74
N VAL A 184 20.29 -15.06 11.58
CA VAL A 184 19.97 -13.64 11.76
C VAL A 184 20.60 -12.86 10.61
N LEU A 185 19.75 -12.18 9.84
CA LEU A 185 20.16 -11.27 8.78
C LEU A 185 20.08 -9.82 9.28
N THR A 186 21.18 -9.08 9.20
CA THR A 186 21.21 -7.65 9.53
C THR A 186 21.71 -6.84 8.34
N PHE A 187 20.91 -5.87 7.94
CA PHE A 187 21.24 -4.89 6.89
C PHE A 187 21.74 -3.61 7.54
N THR A 188 22.82 -3.04 7.01
CA THR A 188 23.49 -1.87 7.62
C THR A 188 23.03 -0.54 7.03
N THR A 189 22.15 -0.59 6.04
CA THR A 189 21.64 0.57 5.29
C THR A 189 20.15 0.40 5.06
N ASP A 190 19.39 1.48 5.21
CA ASP A 190 17.97 1.52 4.89
C ASP A 190 17.81 1.83 3.40
N ASP A 191 17.58 0.79 2.59
CA ASP A 191 17.42 0.92 1.13
C ASP A 191 16.48 -0.17 0.57
N PHE A 192 16.10 -0.02 -0.69
CA PHE A 192 15.27 -0.95 -1.44
C PHE A 192 16.08 -2.06 -2.15
N SER A 193 17.40 -2.02 -2.04
CA SER A 193 18.32 -3.07 -2.51
C SER A 193 19.43 -3.31 -1.50
N ALA A 194 20.00 -4.52 -1.51
CA ALA A 194 21.09 -4.89 -0.63
C ALA A 194 21.99 -5.94 -1.28
N THR A 195 23.24 -5.57 -1.54
CA THR A 195 24.29 -6.49 -1.99
C THR A 195 24.98 -7.18 -0.82
N ASP A 196 25.13 -6.48 0.30
CA ASP A 196 25.80 -6.98 1.50
C ASP A 196 24.80 -7.20 2.64
N VAL A 197 24.98 -8.31 3.37
CA VAL A 197 24.22 -8.62 4.57
C VAL A 197 25.15 -9.19 5.65
N MET A 198 24.89 -8.88 6.92
CA MET A 198 25.54 -9.55 8.04
C MET A 198 24.73 -10.79 8.40
N VAL A 199 25.30 -11.97 8.20
CA VAL A 199 24.70 -13.26 8.57
C VAL A 199 25.32 -13.70 9.88
N ASN A 200 24.53 -13.72 10.95
CA ASN A 200 25.01 -14.00 12.32
C ASN A 200 26.23 -13.14 12.71
N GLY A 201 26.27 -11.89 12.24
CA GLY A 201 27.37 -10.95 12.51
C GLY A 201 28.57 -11.06 11.55
N GLU A 202 28.55 -11.94 10.55
CA GLU A 202 29.58 -11.99 9.52
C GLU A 202 29.10 -11.42 8.17
N LYS A 203 29.89 -10.53 7.58
CA LYS A 203 29.57 -9.95 6.27
C LYS A 203 29.56 -11.01 5.17
N ARG A 204 28.52 -11.01 4.34
CA ARG A 204 28.31 -11.89 3.18
C ARG A 204 27.67 -11.11 2.05
N ASN A 205 27.88 -11.56 0.81
CA ASN A 205 27.04 -11.14 -0.31
C ASN A 205 25.65 -11.80 -0.19
N PHE A 206 24.59 -11.03 -0.38
CA PHE A 206 23.23 -11.46 -0.09
C PHE A 206 22.68 -12.41 -1.15
N ALA A 207 22.82 -12.11 -2.46
CA ALA A 207 22.39 -13.01 -3.52
C ALA A 207 23.06 -14.39 -3.41
N ALA A 208 24.38 -14.43 -3.23
CA ALA A 208 25.13 -15.66 -3.04
C ALA A 208 24.65 -16.45 -1.80
N TYR A 209 24.29 -15.76 -0.73
CA TYR A 209 23.74 -16.39 0.47
C TYR A 209 22.35 -17.00 0.20
N ILE A 210 21.45 -16.29 -0.49
CA ILE A 210 20.12 -16.78 -0.88
C ILE A 210 20.23 -18.06 -1.71
N ILE A 211 21.07 -18.04 -2.74
CA ILE A 211 21.26 -19.18 -3.68
C ILE A 211 21.87 -20.38 -2.95
N LYS A 212 22.96 -20.15 -2.20
CA LYS A 212 23.67 -21.21 -1.46
C LYS A 212 22.75 -21.95 -0.49
N ASN A 213 21.88 -21.22 0.21
CA ASN A 213 20.96 -21.76 1.20
C ASN A 213 19.60 -22.15 0.61
N LYS A 214 19.37 -21.92 -0.69
CA LYS A 214 18.13 -22.23 -1.41
C LYS A 214 16.90 -21.61 -0.72
N LEU A 215 17.00 -20.35 -0.32
CA LEU A 215 15.89 -19.65 0.30
C LEU A 215 14.74 -19.50 -0.72
N ASP A 216 13.51 -19.79 -0.29
CA ASP A 216 12.32 -19.57 -1.11
C ASP A 216 11.95 -18.08 -1.08
N THR A 217 12.31 -17.35 -2.14
CA THR A 217 12.06 -15.90 -2.26
C THR A 217 10.59 -15.55 -2.44
N LYS A 218 9.68 -16.54 -2.53
CA LYS A 218 8.23 -16.33 -2.44
C LYS A 218 7.77 -16.06 -1.00
N LEU A 219 8.59 -16.40 -0.01
CA LEU A 219 8.36 -16.09 1.39
C LEU A 219 9.07 -14.78 1.76
N PRO A 220 8.46 -13.92 2.60
CA PRO A 220 9.11 -12.70 3.03
C PRO A 220 10.20 -12.97 4.07
N LEU A 221 11.15 -12.05 4.18
CA LEU A 221 11.90 -11.91 5.42
C LEU A 221 10.96 -11.34 6.49
N VAL A 222 11.00 -11.89 7.70
CA VAL A 222 10.17 -11.41 8.82
C VAL A 222 11.10 -10.75 9.84
N ALA A 223 10.95 -9.45 10.02
CA ALA A 223 11.72 -8.65 10.96
C ALA A 223 10.86 -8.26 12.17
N ASP A 224 11.44 -8.27 13.36
CA ASP A 224 10.80 -7.76 14.58
C ASP A 224 11.18 -6.29 14.76
N TYR A 225 10.20 -5.41 14.58
CA TYR A 225 10.31 -3.97 14.85
C TYR A 225 9.55 -3.63 16.13
N TYR A 226 10.26 -3.56 17.25
CA TYR A 226 9.71 -3.21 18.57
C TYR A 226 8.49 -4.07 19.00
N GLY A 227 8.51 -5.36 18.68
CA GLY A 227 7.44 -6.31 18.95
C GLY A 227 6.42 -6.46 17.81
N ALA A 228 6.57 -5.71 16.71
CA ALA A 228 5.75 -5.85 15.51
C ALA A 228 6.49 -6.65 14.43
N LEU A 229 5.90 -7.77 14.00
CA LEU A 229 6.43 -8.57 12.90
C LEU A 229 6.11 -7.91 11.56
N VAL A 230 7.15 -7.46 10.85
CA VAL A 230 7.08 -6.81 9.55
C VAL A 230 7.64 -7.73 8.48
N ASN A 231 6.90 -7.86 7.38
CA ASN A 231 7.29 -8.68 6.23
C ASN A 231 7.99 -7.83 5.18
N ILE A 232 9.15 -8.29 4.71
CA ILE A 232 9.90 -7.69 3.62
C ILE A 232 9.96 -8.70 2.48
N SER A 233 9.26 -8.43 1.39
CA SER A 233 9.20 -9.31 0.22
C SER A 233 10.36 -9.07 -0.73
N PHE A 234 10.75 -10.11 -1.46
CA PHE A 234 11.72 -10.02 -2.54
C PHE A 234 11.03 -9.57 -3.83
N GLN A 235 11.60 -8.58 -4.52
CA GLN A 235 11.21 -8.26 -5.88
C GLN A 235 11.94 -9.15 -6.89
N ASP A 236 13.27 -9.26 -6.74
CA ASP A 236 14.15 -10.09 -7.57
C ASP A 236 15.46 -10.40 -6.83
N VAL A 237 16.27 -11.31 -7.37
CA VAL A 237 17.64 -11.60 -6.92
C VAL A 237 18.57 -11.59 -8.14
N ASP A 238 19.45 -10.59 -8.21
CA ASP A 238 20.47 -10.52 -9.26
C ASP A 238 21.73 -11.29 -8.82
N GLU A 239 21.96 -12.46 -9.43
CA GLU A 239 23.12 -13.29 -9.09
C GLU A 239 24.46 -12.71 -9.58
N VAL A 240 24.43 -11.81 -10.57
CA VAL A 240 25.61 -11.26 -11.26
C VAL A 240 26.09 -10.01 -10.55
N GLU A 241 25.19 -9.10 -10.22
CA GLU A 241 25.52 -7.84 -9.53
C GLU A 241 25.56 -7.98 -8.01
N GLY A 242 24.82 -8.95 -7.46
CA GLY A 242 24.97 -9.41 -6.08
C GLY A 242 24.03 -8.79 -5.06
#